data_AF-A0A2J7THI3-F1
#
_entry.id   AF-A0A2J7THI3-F1
#
_cell.length_a   1.000
_cell.length_b   1.000
_cell.length_c   1.000
_cell.angle_alpha   90.00
_cell.angle_beta   90.00
_cell.angle_gamma   90.00
#
_symmetry.space_group_name_H-M   'P 1'
#
loop_
_entity.id
_entity.type
_entity.pdbx_description
1 polymer ?
#
loop_
_entity_poly.entity_id
_entity_poly.type
_entity_poly.pdbx_seq_one_letter_code
_entity_poly.pdbx_strand_id
1 'polypeptide(L)' 'MHAKKPLPDIDTLPASALLNDAQVSALSGFAIITLKVWRREAQGQGPKVTRIEGWPRYRAGDVREWLSGKTQPK' A
#
# COMPACT_ATOMS: atom_id res chain seq x y z
N MET A 1 14.29 5.91 18.70
CA MET A 1 14.70 4.78 17.83
C MET A 1 13.44 4.17 17.22
N HIS A 2 13.15 4.39 15.94
CA HIS A 2 11.99 3.74 15.30
C HIS A 2 12.40 2.31 14.95
N ALA A 3 11.82 1.33 15.64
CA ALA A 3 12.04 -0.08 15.31
C ALA A 3 11.67 -0.29 13.83
N LYS A 4 12.63 -0.76 13.01
CA LYS A 4 12.33 -1.31 11.68
C LYS A 4 11.48 -2.55 11.92
N LYS A 5 10.15 -2.37 11.97
CA LYS A 5 9.21 -3.48 12.00
C LYS A 5 9.57 -4.35 10.78
N PRO A 6 9.87 -5.64 10.96
CA PRO A 6 10.24 -6.50 9.84
C PRO A 6 9.17 -6.35 8.75
N LEU A 7 9.60 -6.22 7.50
CA LEU A 7 8.66 -6.16 6.38
C LEU A 7 7.75 -7.37 6.51
N PRO A 8 6.43 -7.18 6.65
CA PRO A 8 5.54 -8.30 6.66
C PRO A 8 5.58 -8.92 5.26
N ASP A 9 5.75 -10.24 5.21
CA ASP A 9 5.60 -10.99 3.97
C ASP A 9 4.13 -10.88 3.55
N ILE A 10 3.90 -10.09 2.50
CA ILE A 10 2.56 -9.79 2.03
C ILE A 10 1.83 -11.04 1.56
N ASP A 11 2.53 -12.09 1.13
CA ASP A 11 1.90 -13.32 0.64
C ASP A 11 1.31 -14.17 1.77
N THR A 12 1.89 -14.07 2.97
CA THR A 12 1.41 -14.78 4.16
C THR A 12 0.30 -14.04 4.91
N LEU A 13 0.12 -12.74 4.66
CA LEU A 13 -0.92 -11.96 5.31
C LEU A 13 -2.33 -12.30 4.78
N PRO A 14 -3.36 -12.26 5.64
CA PRO A 14 -4.73 -12.33 5.19
C PRO A 14 -5.05 -11.09 4.33
N ALA A 15 -5.90 -11.26 3.32
CA ALA A 15 -6.22 -10.17 2.39
C ALA A 15 -6.81 -8.92 3.07
N SER A 16 -7.46 -9.09 4.23
CA SER A 16 -8.02 -8.02 5.06
C SER A 16 -7.00 -7.31 5.96
N ALA A 17 -5.76 -7.80 6.04
CA ALA A 17 -4.71 -7.16 6.83
C ALA A 17 -4.44 -5.73 6.34
N LEU A 18 -4.19 -4.82 7.26
CA LEU A 18 -4.03 -3.40 6.97
C LEU A 18 -2.57 -2.99 7.03
N LEU A 19 -2.10 -2.45 5.91
CA LEU A 19 -0.77 -1.89 5.72
C LEU A 19 -0.80 -0.36 5.79
N ASN A 20 0.30 0.22 6.25
CA ASN A 20 0.53 1.67 6.22
C ASN A 20 1.46 2.08 5.07
N ASP A 21 1.63 3.39 4.87
CA ASP A 21 2.48 3.94 3.80
C ASP A 21 3.91 3.40 3.84
N ALA A 22 4.49 3.22 5.02
CA ALA A 22 5.86 2.74 5.17
C ALA A 22 5.99 1.26 4.74
N GLN A 23 5.01 0.43 5.07
CA GLN A 23 4.98 -0.98 4.66
C GLN A 23 4.77 -1.09 3.14
N VAL A 24 3.85 -0.33 2.56
CA VAL A 24 3.64 -0.33 1.10
C VAL A 24 4.85 0.22 0.36
N SER A 25 5.50 1.26 0.88
CA SER A 25 6.75 1.80 0.34
C SER A 25 7.85 0.74 0.34
N ALA A 26 7.99 0.01 1.45
CA ALA A 26 8.98 -1.04 1.56
C ALA A 26 8.71 -2.24 0.62
N LEU A 27 7.44 -2.60 0.42
CA LEU A 27 7.05 -3.70 -0.47
C LEU A 27 7.18 -3.33 -1.96
N SER A 28 6.84 -2.10 -2.32
CA SER A 28 6.76 -1.65 -3.72
C SER A 28 8.03 -0.98 -4.24
N GLY A 29 8.94 -0.57 -3.34
CA GLY A 29 10.13 0.19 -3.68
C GLY A 29 9.88 1.68 -3.99
N PHE A 30 8.62 2.13 -4.01
CA PHE A 30 8.29 3.55 -4.21
C PHE A 30 8.45 4.34 -2.92
N ALA A 31 8.80 5.62 -3.05
CA ALA A 31 8.87 6.53 -1.92
C ALA A 31 7.47 6.80 -1.33
N ILE A 32 7.40 6.97 0.00
CA ILE A 32 6.16 7.32 0.71
C ILE A 32 5.49 8.58 0.12
N ILE A 33 6.29 9.57 -0.30
CA ILE A 33 5.77 10.80 -0.90
C ILE A 33 5.05 10.53 -2.22
N THR A 34 5.57 9.62 -3.04
CA THR A 34 4.94 9.17 -4.29
C THR A 34 3.58 8.54 -4.01
N LEU A 35 3.49 7.67 -3.00
CA LEU A 35 2.22 7.06 -2.59
C LEU A 35 1.19 8.10 -2.11
N LYS A 36 1.64 9.15 -1.40
CA LYS A 36 0.78 10.26 -0.96
C LYS A 36 0.28 11.09 -2.14
N VAL A 37 1.16 11.39 -3.10
CA VAL A 37 0.80 12.12 -4.33
C VAL A 37 -0.22 11.30 -5.11
N TRP A 38 0.00 10.01 -5.34
CA TRP A 38 -0.95 9.16 -6.05
C TRP A 38 -2.32 9.12 -5.39
N ARG A 39 -2.37 9.01 -4.07
CA ARG A 39 -3.64 9.06 -3.32
C ARG A 39 -4.42 10.37 -3.54
N ARG A 40 -3.71 11.49 -3.74
CA ARG A 40 -4.31 12.82 -3.87
C ARG A 40 -4.65 13.18 -5.31
N GLU A 41 -3.77 12.84 -6.24
CA GLU A 41 -3.74 13.44 -7.59
C GLU A 41 -3.93 12.41 -8.70
N ALA A 42 -3.57 11.14 -8.47
CA ALA A 42 -3.56 10.13 -9.52
C ALA A 42 -4.60 9.03 -9.24
N GLN A 43 -5.81 9.21 -9.78
CA GLN A 43 -6.82 8.15 -9.77
C GLN A 43 -6.28 6.93 -10.53
N GLY A 44 -5.91 5.88 -9.79
CA GLY A 44 -5.58 4.57 -10.34
C GLY A 44 -4.08 4.24 -10.48
N GLN A 45 -3.15 5.15 -10.15
CA GLN A 45 -1.71 4.83 -10.21
C GLN A 45 -1.22 3.93 -9.07
N GLY A 46 -1.94 3.92 -7.94
CA GLY A 46 -1.54 3.24 -6.71
C GLY A 46 -2.57 2.23 -6.20
N PRO A 47 -2.21 1.45 -5.16
CA PRO A 47 -3.10 0.45 -4.60
C PRO A 47 -4.32 1.12 -3.94
N LYS A 48 -5.43 0.40 -3.91
CA LYS A 48 -6.68 0.89 -3.34
C LYS A 48 -6.48 1.29 -1.87
N VAL A 49 -6.95 2.50 -1.53
CA VAL A 49 -6.83 3.06 -0.18
C VAL A 49 -8.16 2.98 0.53
N THR A 50 -8.17 2.42 1.74
CA THR A 50 -9.29 2.49 2.68
C THR A 50 -8.96 3.48 3.79
N ARG A 51 -9.90 4.34 4.19
CA ARG A 51 -9.73 5.20 5.36
C ARG A 51 -10.36 4.53 6.58
N ILE A 52 -9.62 4.49 7.68
CA ILE A 52 -10.09 4.01 8.99
C ILE A 52 -9.83 5.13 9.98
N GLU A 53 -10.88 5.68 10.60
CA GLU A 53 -10.79 6.85 11.48
C GLU A 53 -10.07 8.04 10.81
N GLY A 54 -10.29 8.24 9.50
CA GLY A 54 -9.60 9.27 8.71
C GLY A 54 -8.15 8.93 8.32
N TRP A 55 -7.56 7.88 8.88
CA TRP A 55 -6.21 7.43 8.56
C TRP A 55 -6.21 6.53 7.33
N PRO A 56 -5.34 6.82 6.35
CA PRO A 56 -5.23 5.99 5.16
C PRO A 56 -4.54 4.66 5.48
N ARG A 57 -5.15 3.58 5.02
CA ARG A 57 -4.68 2.20 5.14
C ARG A 57 -4.86 1.48 3.82
N TYR A 58 -4.04 0.47 3.61
CA TYR A 58 -4.11 -0.38 2.42
C TYR A 58 -4.42 -1.79 2.82
N ARG A 59 -5.34 -2.47 2.12
CA ARG A 59 -5.54 -3.90 2.37
C ARG A 59 -4.42 -4.68 1.71
N ALA A 60 -3.91 -5.71 2.38
CA ALA A 60 -2.87 -6.57 1.83
C ALA A 60 -3.30 -7.20 0.49
N GLY A 61 -4.58 -7.58 0.36
CA GLY A 61 -5.13 -8.08 -0.91
C GLY A 61 -5.05 -7.07 -2.05
N ASP A 62 -5.50 -5.83 -1.81
CA ASP A 62 -5.48 -4.76 -2.81
C ASP A 62 -4.05 -4.39 -3.23
N VAL A 63 -3.10 -4.38 -2.27
CA VAL A 63 -1.68 -4.12 -2.55
C VAL A 63 -1.07 -5.26 -3.36
N ARG A 64 -1.38 -6.52 -3.03
CA ARG A 64 -0.89 -7.69 -3.77
C ARG A 64 -1.41 -7.70 -5.20
N GLU A 65 -2.70 -7.40 -5.39
CA GLU A 65 -3.31 -7.30 -6.71
C GLU A 65 -2.65 -6.22 -7.57
N TRP A 66 -2.45 -5.03 -6.99
CA TRP A 66 -1.77 -3.93 -7.64
C TRP A 66 -0.33 -4.27 -8.03
N LEU A 67 0.46 -4.85 -7.11
CA LEU A 67 1.85 -5.27 -7.38
C LEU A 67 1.95 -6.35 -8.46
N SER A 68 0.92 -7.18 -8.62
CA SER A 68 0.85 -8.19 -9.68
C SER A 68 0.57 -7.62 -11.07
N GLY A 69 0.40 -6.29 -11.21
CA GLY A 69 0.13 -5.61 -12.48
C GLY A 69 -1.32 -5.73 -12.95
N LYS A 70 -2.21 -6.36 -12.17
CA LYS A 70 -3.63 -6.52 -12.53
C LYS A 70 -4.45 -5.24 -12.43
N THR A 71 -3.92 -4.20 -11.79
CA THR A 71 -4.63 -2.93 -11.55
C THR A 71 -3.91 -1.73 -12.16
N GLN A 72 -3.23 -1.88 -13.30
CA GLN A 72 -2.69 -0.73 -14.03
C GLN A 72 -3.76 -0.19 -15.00
N PRO A 73 -4.43 0.94 -14.72
CA PRO A 73 -5.13 1.66 -15.77
C PRO A 73 -4.10 2.27 -16.72
N LYS A 74 -4.41 2.20 -18.01
CA LYS A 74 -3.64 2.72 -19.14
C LYS A 74 -3.49 4.24 -19.09
#